data_AF-I9WH00-F1
#
_entry.id   AF-I9WH00-F1
#
_cell.length_a   1.000
_cell.length_b   1.000
_cell.length_c   1.000
_cell.angle_alpha   90.00
_cell.angle_beta   90.00
_cell.angle_gamma   90.00
#
_symmetry.space_group_name_H-M   'P 1'
#
loop_
_entity.id
_entity.type
_entity.pdbx_description
1 polymer ?
#
loop_
_entity_poly.entity_id
_entity_poly.type
_entity_poly.pdbx_seq_one_letter_code
_entity_poly.pdbx_strand_id
1 'polypeptide(L)'
;MGRVRDWTLPRMIERGGPITAWIIDDAGFPKKGKHSVGVARQYCGQLGKQDNCQVAVSLSVANESASLPVAWRLYLPEIWLGDPERRQKAKILDSNSVCLRKATMIASSSIFSTVE
;
A
#
# COMPACT_ATOMS: atom_id res chain seq x y z
N MET A 1 0.09 -6.85 10.10
CA MET A 1 0.59 -5.52 10.49
C MET A 1 -0.09 -4.99 11.74
N GLY A 2 -1.42 -5.12 11.92
CA GLY A 2 -2.16 -4.61 13.11
C GLY A 2 -1.47 -4.85 14.46
N ARG A 3 -1.22 -6.11 14.84
CA ARG A 3 -0.55 -6.43 16.12
C ARG A 3 0.82 -5.76 16.33
N VAL A 4 1.64 -5.64 15.27
CA VAL A 4 2.96 -4.99 15.37
C VAL A 4 2.78 -3.49 15.57
N ARG A 5 1.89 -2.86 14.79
CA ARG A 5 1.54 -1.44 14.95
C ARG A 5 1.03 -1.16 16.36
N ASP A 6 0.04 -1.92 16.81
CA ASP A 6 -0.63 -1.69 18.11
C ASP A 6 0.36 -1.86 19.27
N TRP A 7 1.37 -2.71 19.11
CA TRP A 7 2.44 -2.87 20.10
C TRP A 7 3.53 -1.79 20.00
N THR A 8 3.90 -1.36 18.80
CA THR A 8 5.07 -0.49 18.56
C THR A 8 4.72 0.99 18.67
N LEU A 9 3.56 1.40 18.16
CA LEU A 9 3.17 2.81 18.07
C LEU A 9 3.11 3.51 19.44
N PRO A 10 2.51 2.94 20.51
CA PRO A 10 2.53 3.58 21.82
C PRO A 10 3.95 3.81 22.36
N ARG A 11 4.85 2.82 22.18
CA ARG A 11 6.24 2.89 22.61
C ARG A 11 7.06 3.91 21.81
N MET A 12 6.77 4.02 20.51
CA MET A 12 7.38 5.02 19.64
C MET A 12 7.01 6.43 20.09
N ILE A 13 5.75 6.66 20.49
CA ILE A 13 5.29 7.96 21.00
C ILE A 13 5.86 8.25 22.39
N GLU A 14 5.81 7.26 23.30
CA GLU A 14 6.30 7.40 24.68
C GLU A 14 7.81 7.75 24.72
N ARG A 15 8.62 7.14 23.85
CA ARG A 15 10.08 7.30 23.86
C ARG A 15 10.60 8.36 22.90
N GLY A 16 9.93 8.55 21.76
CA GLY A 16 10.42 9.38 20.65
C GLY A 16 9.63 10.66 20.42
N GLY A 17 8.57 10.91 21.20
CA GLY A 17 7.72 12.09 21.05
C GLY A 17 6.57 11.91 20.04
N PRO A 18 5.76 12.97 19.85
CA PRO A 18 4.56 12.90 19.02
C PRO A 18 4.89 12.62 17.55
N ILE A 19 3.95 12.03 16.82
CA ILE A 19 4.04 11.89 15.37
C ILE A 19 4.04 13.29 14.73
N THR A 20 5.04 13.58 13.90
CA THR A 20 5.21 14.87 13.22
C THR A 20 5.05 14.78 11.71
N ALA A 21 5.11 13.59 11.13
CA ALA A 21 5.02 13.38 9.70
C ALA A 21 4.26 12.11 9.30
N TRP A 22 3.69 12.15 8.10
CA TRP A 22 3.07 11.01 7.43
C TRP A 22 3.84 10.77 6.13
N ILE A 23 4.25 9.53 5.91
CA ILE A 23 5.07 9.12 4.77
C ILE A 23 4.23 8.16 3.93
N ILE A 24 4.13 8.48 2.64
CA ILE A 24 3.51 7.61 1.64
C ILE A 24 4.64 7.08 0.77
N ASP A 25 4.75 5.77 0.67
CA ASP A 25 5.80 5.11 -0.10
C ASP A 25 5.22 3.96 -0.93
N ASP A 26 5.73 3.77 -2.14
CA ASP A 26 5.37 2.67 -3.03
C ASP A 26 6.52 1.68 -3.21
N ALA A 27 6.25 0.42 -2.92
CA ALA A 27 7.20 -0.68 -3.04
C ALA A 27 6.82 -1.60 -4.20
N GLY A 28 7.71 -1.69 -5.19
CA GLY A 28 7.56 -2.57 -6.35
C GLY A 28 8.15 -3.97 -6.11
N PHE A 29 7.37 -5.01 -6.40
CA PHE A 29 7.76 -6.43 -6.29
C PHE A 29 7.80 -7.07 -7.67
N PRO A 30 8.97 -7.41 -8.23
CA PRO A 30 9.08 -8.08 -9.53
C PRO A 30 8.31 -9.39 -9.56
N LYS A 31 7.59 -9.64 -10.66
CA LYS A 31 6.81 -10.88 -10.84
C LYS A 31 7.00 -11.45 -12.24
N LYS A 32 6.79 -12.76 -12.34
CA LYS A 32 6.68 -13.49 -13.62
C LYS A 32 5.22 -13.94 -13.80
N GLY A 33 4.73 -13.87 -15.03
CA GLY A 33 3.35 -14.23 -15.36
C GLY A 33 2.30 -13.16 -15.05
N LYS A 34 1.01 -13.55 -15.17
CA LYS A 34 -0.14 -12.62 -15.15
C LYS A 34 -1.16 -12.91 -14.04
N HIS A 35 -0.95 -13.95 -13.22
CA HIS A 35 -1.97 -14.42 -12.28
C HIS A 35 -1.92 -13.77 -10.89
N SER A 36 -0.77 -13.22 -10.48
CA SER A 36 -0.65 -12.53 -9.18
C SER A 36 -1.45 -11.23 -9.16
N VAL A 37 -2.25 -11.01 -8.11
CA VAL A 37 -3.15 -9.84 -7.96
C VAL A 37 -2.45 -8.50 -8.19
N GLY A 38 -2.98 -7.65 -9.06
CA GLY A 38 -2.38 -6.33 -9.34
C GLY A 38 -1.07 -6.37 -10.12
N VAL A 39 -0.64 -7.54 -10.62
CA VAL A 39 0.55 -7.60 -11.49
C VAL A 39 0.24 -6.96 -12.86
N ALA A 40 1.09 -6.02 -13.25
CA ALA A 40 1.06 -5.36 -14.55
C ALA A 40 2.45 -4.82 -14.89
N ARG A 41 2.62 -4.34 -16.13
CA ARG A 41 3.81 -3.59 -16.52
C ARG A 41 3.68 -2.15 -16.00
N GLN A 42 4.40 -1.86 -14.92
CA GLN A 42 4.37 -0.57 -14.21
C GLN A 42 5.75 -0.28 -13.63
N TYR A 43 5.98 0.93 -13.10
CA TYR A 43 7.27 1.25 -12.50
C TYR A 43 7.52 0.36 -11.28
N CYS A 44 8.68 -0.30 -11.25
CA CYS A 44 9.11 -1.13 -10.15
C CYS A 44 10.31 -0.46 -9.49
N GLY A 45 10.11 0.13 -8.31
CA GLY A 45 11.18 0.81 -7.56
C GLY A 45 12.41 -0.09 -7.36
N GLN A 46 12.21 -1.38 -7.07
CA GLN A 46 13.30 -2.35 -6.91
C GLN A 46 14.14 -2.55 -8.19
N LEU A 47 13.53 -2.43 -9.38
CA LEU A 47 14.24 -2.60 -10.66
C LEU A 47 14.68 -1.28 -11.29
N GLY A 48 14.26 -0.14 -10.75
CA GLY A 48 14.52 1.19 -11.31
C GLY A 48 13.92 1.42 -12.70
N LYS A 49 12.94 0.61 -13.11
CA LYS A 49 12.36 0.66 -14.45
C LYS A 49 10.92 0.15 -14.48
N GLN A 50 10.25 0.39 -15.60
CA GLN A 50 8.96 -0.27 -15.88
C GLN A 50 9.16 -1.74 -16.25
N ASP A 51 8.56 -2.62 -15.48
CA ASP A 51 8.58 -4.06 -15.73
C ASP A 51 7.32 -4.70 -15.14
N ASN A 52 7.14 -6.00 -15.34
CA ASN A 52 6.05 -6.75 -14.74
C ASN A 52 6.27 -6.87 -13.23
N CYS A 53 5.50 -6.13 -12.45
CA CYS A 53 5.59 -6.12 -11.00
C CYS A 53 4.20 -5.92 -10.36
N GLN A 54 4.13 -6.24 -9.06
CA GLN A 54 3.08 -5.74 -8.17
C GLN A 54 3.61 -4.51 -7.45
N VAL A 55 2.72 -3.60 -7.05
CA VAL A 55 3.09 -2.44 -6.25
C VAL A 55 2.25 -2.45 -4.98
N ALA A 56 2.88 -2.34 -3.83
CA ALA A 56 2.21 -2.02 -2.58
C ALA A 56 2.43 -0.55 -2.27
N VAL A 57 1.38 0.15 -1.87
CA VAL A 57 1.50 1.50 -1.33
C VAL A 57 1.28 1.42 0.16
N SER A 58 2.23 1.98 0.90
CA SER A 58 2.24 1.98 2.35
C SER A 58 2.04 3.40 2.89
N LEU A 59 1.51 3.45 4.10
CA LEU A 59 1.42 4.64 4.91
C LEU A 59 2.19 4.38 6.19
N SER A 60 3.15 5.26 6.46
CA SER A 60 3.94 5.25 7.69
C SER A 60 3.75 6.55 8.45
N VAL A 61 3.80 6.46 9.76
CA VAL A 61 3.89 7.63 10.64
C VAL A 61 5.35 7.80 11.07
N ALA A 62 5.79 9.04 11.26
CA ALA A 62 7.16 9.33 11.65
C ALA A 62 7.23 10.45 12.69
N ASN A 63 8.25 10.39 13.53
CA ASN A 63 8.74 11.47 14.36
C ASN A 63 10.26 11.60 14.15
N GLU A 64 10.93 12.47 14.89
CA GLU A 64 12.38 12.67 14.75
C GLU A 64 13.21 11.41 15.06
N SER A 65 12.65 10.50 15.86
CA SER A 65 13.36 9.31 16.33
C SER A 65 13.15 8.08 15.45
N ALA A 66 12.00 7.96 14.77
CA ALA A 66 11.64 6.74 14.05
C ALA A 66 10.54 6.95 12.99
N SER A 67 10.37 5.93 12.14
CA SER A 67 9.20 5.75 11.26
C SER A 67 8.60 4.36 11.43
N LEU A 68 7.27 4.25 11.40
CA LEU A 68 6.53 3.00 11.54
C LEU A 68 5.47 2.87 10.44
N PRO A 69 5.51 1.81 9.60
CA PRO A 69 4.42 1.48 8.71
C PRO A 69 3.16 1.09 9.48
N VAL A 70 2.06 1.83 9.25
CA VAL A 70 0.79 1.64 9.97
C VAL A 70 -0.30 1.02 9.11
N ALA A 71 -0.22 1.20 7.79
CA ALA A 71 -1.14 0.62 6.83
C ALA A 71 -0.45 0.37 5.49
N TRP A 72 -0.98 -0.55 4.70
CA TRP A 72 -0.57 -0.74 3.31
C TRP A 72 -1.68 -1.42 2.52
N ARG A 73 -1.70 -1.22 1.21
CA ARG A 73 -2.58 -1.92 0.27
C ARG A 73 -1.84 -2.22 -1.03
N LEU A 74 -2.22 -3.29 -1.72
CA LEU A 74 -1.79 -3.49 -3.10
C LEU A 74 -2.48 -2.48 -4.00
N TYR A 75 -1.70 -1.84 -4.88
CA TYR A 75 -2.22 -1.05 -5.98
C TYR A 75 -2.80 -1.99 -7.03
N LEU A 76 -4.03 -1.69 -7.49
CA LEU A 76 -4.71 -2.44 -8.54
C LEU A 76 -4.72 -1.60 -9.84
N PRO A 77 -3.89 -1.95 -10.84
CA PRO A 77 -3.82 -1.20 -12.09
C PRO A 77 -5.12 -1.28 -12.89
N GLU A 78 -5.40 -0.29 -13.72
CA GLU A 78 -6.67 -0.18 -14.46
C GLU A 78 -7.00 -1.39 -15.34
N ILE A 79 -5.98 -2.06 -15.90
CA ILE A 79 -6.13 -3.30 -16.66
C ILE A 79 -6.77 -4.44 -15.85
N TRP A 80 -6.67 -4.43 -14.51
CA TRP A 80 -7.37 -5.39 -13.66
C TRP A 80 -8.83 -5.03 -13.45
N LEU A 81 -9.16 -3.74 -13.44
CA LEU A 81 -10.53 -3.27 -13.20
C LEU A 81 -11.44 -3.62 -14.38
N GLY A 82 -10.89 -3.49 -15.61
CA GLY A 82 -11.55 -3.88 -16.85
C GLY A 82 -11.65 -5.40 -17.10
N ASP A 83 -11.16 -6.24 -16.18
CA ASP A 83 -11.17 -7.70 -16.33
C ASP A 83 -11.90 -8.39 -15.15
N PRO A 84 -13.25 -8.47 -15.19
CA PRO A 84 -14.04 -9.06 -14.11
C PRO A 84 -13.73 -10.53 -13.83
N GLU A 85 -13.45 -11.33 -14.87
CA GLU A 85 -13.08 -12.73 -14.70
C GLU A 85 -11.77 -12.88 -13.90
N ARG A 86 -10.77 -12.07 -14.24
CA ARG A 86 -9.48 -12.09 -13.53
C ARG A 86 -9.65 -11.61 -12.08
N ARG A 87 -10.48 -10.60 -11.84
CA ARG A 87 -10.82 -10.16 -10.46
C ARG A 87 -11.53 -11.26 -9.67
N GLN A 88 -12.48 -11.96 -10.30
CA GLN A 88 -13.20 -13.07 -9.67
C GLN A 88 -12.25 -14.23 -9.33
N LYS A 89 -11.37 -14.63 -10.26
CA LYS A 89 -10.34 -15.65 -10.02
C LYS A 89 -9.40 -15.26 -8.86
N ALA A 90 -9.11 -13.97 -8.73
CA ALA A 90 -8.32 -13.39 -7.64
C ALA A 90 -9.11 -13.10 -6.35
N LYS A 91 -10.42 -13.41 -6.30
CA LYS A 91 -11.33 -13.14 -5.18
C LYS A 91 -11.39 -11.66 -4.76
N ILE A 92 -11.29 -10.76 -5.74
CA ILE A 92 -11.45 -9.31 -5.54
C ILE A 92 -12.95 -9.00 -5.61
N LEU A 93 -13.60 -8.99 -4.45
CA LEU A 93 -15.07 -8.94 -4.31
C LEU A 93 -15.66 -7.51 -4.36
N ASP A 94 -14.83 -6.49 -4.19
CA ASP A 94 -15.31 -5.15 -3.83
C ASP A 94 -15.05 -4.12 -4.93
N SER A 95 -16.02 -3.27 -5.25
CA SER A 95 -15.82 -2.06 -6.09
C SER A 95 -14.87 -1.06 -5.41
N ASN A 96 -14.78 -1.16 -4.08
CA ASN A 96 -13.84 -0.43 -3.21
C ASN A 96 -12.45 -1.08 -3.15
N SER A 97 -12.15 -2.06 -4.00
CA SER A 97 -10.79 -2.53 -4.26
C SER A 97 -9.97 -1.47 -5.01
N VAL A 98 -9.86 -0.30 -4.40
CA VAL A 98 -8.82 0.72 -4.56
C VAL A 98 -8.38 0.86 -6.03
N CYS A 99 -9.35 1.22 -6.86
CA CYS A 99 -9.14 1.84 -8.16
C CYS A 99 -8.55 3.24 -7.92
N LEU A 100 -7.27 3.32 -7.53
CA LEU A 100 -6.69 4.60 -7.13
C LEU A 100 -5.66 5.05 -8.15
N ARG A 101 -6.12 5.91 -9.05
CA ARG A 101 -5.36 6.54 -10.15
C ARG A 101 -4.03 7.20 -9.72
N LYS A 102 -3.81 7.45 -8.41
CA LYS A 102 -2.58 8.01 -7.83
C LYS A 102 -2.34 7.46 -6.43
N ALA A 103 -1.08 7.18 -6.08
CA ALA A 103 -0.66 6.68 -4.76
C ALA A 103 -1.18 7.54 -3.59
N THR A 104 -1.32 8.85 -3.80
CA THR A 104 -1.85 9.82 -2.82
C THR A 104 -3.26 9.48 -2.32
N MET A 105 -4.11 8.87 -3.16
CA MET A 105 -5.47 8.50 -2.74
C MET A 105 -5.49 7.24 -1.85
N ILE A 106 -4.47 6.37 -1.94
CA ILE A 106 -4.36 5.19 -1.07
C ILE A 106 -4.12 5.64 0.37
N ALA A 107 -3.31 6.68 0.54
CA ALA A 107 -3.09 7.31 1.82
C ALA A 107 -4.38 7.94 2.36
N SER A 108 -5.14 8.71 1.57
CA SER A 108 -6.37 9.34 2.06
C SER A 108 -7.40 8.32 2.56
N SER A 109 -7.64 7.23 1.83
CA SER A 109 -8.58 6.19 2.26
C SER A 109 -8.14 5.41 3.51
N SER A 110 -6.83 5.22 3.70
CA SER A 110 -6.28 4.58 4.90
C SER A 110 -6.19 5.54 6.09
N ILE A 111 -5.99 6.84 5.82
CA ILE A 111 -6.06 7.91 6.81
C ILE A 111 -7.47 7.91 7.41
N PHE A 112 -8.53 8.03 6.60
CA PHE A 112 -9.91 8.06 7.11
C PHE A 112 -10.30 6.84 7.96
N SER A 113 -9.82 5.63 7.63
CA SER A 113 -10.12 4.42 8.42
C SER A 113 -9.25 4.22 9.67
N THR A 114 -8.25 5.08 9.90
CA THR A 114 -7.34 4.99 11.06
C THR A 114 -7.61 6.12 12.07
N VAL A 115 -8.43 7.12 11.71
CA VAL A 115 -8.89 8.20 12.62
C VAL A 115 -10.25 7.92 13.28
N GLU A 116 -10.88 6.78 12.97
CA GLU A 116 -12.02 6.20 13.69
C GLU A 116 -11.58 4.96 14.47
#